data_AF-F1LEG3-F1
#
_entry.id   AF-F1LEG3-F1
#
_cell.length_a   1.000
_cell.length_b   1.000
_cell.length_c   1.000
_cell.angle_alpha   90.00
_cell.angle_beta   90.00
_cell.angle_gamma   90.00
#
_symmetry.space_group_name_H-M   'P 1'
#
loop_
_entity.id
_entity.type
_entity.pdbx_description
1 polymer ?
#
loop_
_entity_poly.entity_id
_entity_poly.type
_entity_poly.pdbx_seq_one_letter_code
_entity_poly.pdbx_strand_id
1 'polypeptide(L)'
;MMEAIAKAPNDRNTCRNSGSNARKLPDRWLDYDPVGKPVKGTRFVPFKTPLSTDFFTNRGKDFDASDVFDVKTLLGYASAHGKEIGLVIDLTATEKYYDPCEWTNRGIEYVKIRCSGHSAHTQTDGVRHFFDVVTAYLNRNANNDKLIGVHCTHGVNRTGYLICRYLIEVEGWAASAAIKQFEYCRGYRIEREEYLASLCGGCEQRLLIAD
;
A
#
# COMPACT_ATOMS: atom_id res chain seq x y z
N MET A 1 26.84 -22.12 24.72
CA MET A 1 25.49 -21.52 24.78
C MET A 1 25.66 -20.06 25.16
N MET A 2 25.68 -19.17 24.16
CA MET A 2 25.45 -17.72 24.29
C MET A 2 24.99 -17.26 22.91
N GLU A 3 23.71 -16.93 22.80
CA GLU A 3 23.04 -16.51 21.57
C GLU A 3 23.43 -15.06 21.24
N ALA A 4 23.85 -14.85 19.99
CA ALA A 4 24.07 -13.53 19.43
C ALA A 4 22.72 -12.92 19.02
N ILE A 5 22.30 -11.87 19.73
CA ILE A 5 21.12 -11.07 19.37
C ILE A 5 21.51 -10.20 18.16
N ALA A 6 21.01 -10.57 16.98
CA ALA A 6 21.12 -9.76 15.78
C ALA A 6 20.27 -8.49 15.93
N LYS A 7 20.95 -7.34 15.90
CA LYS A 7 20.35 -6.00 15.98
C LYS A 7 19.76 -5.65 14.61
N ALA A 8 18.45 -5.42 14.55
CA ALA A 8 17.75 -4.98 13.34
C ALA A 8 18.31 -3.65 12.81
N PRO A 9 18.32 -3.41 11.48
CA PRO A 9 18.87 -2.20 10.90
C PRO A 9 18.01 -0.97 11.24
N ASN A 10 18.70 0.13 11.49
CA ASN A 10 18.18 1.39 12.00
C ASN A 10 17.74 2.30 10.83
N ASP A 11 16.49 2.18 10.38
CA ASP A 11 15.88 3.14 9.45
C ASP A 11 15.45 4.40 10.21
N ARG A 12 16.25 5.46 10.09
CA ARG A 12 15.98 6.74 10.74
C ARG A 12 14.83 7.46 10.04
N ASN A 13 13.63 7.37 10.62
CA ASN A 13 12.52 8.27 10.35
C ASN A 13 12.85 9.67 10.92
N THR A 14 13.14 10.63 10.06
CA THR A 14 13.33 12.04 10.45
C THR A 14 12.08 12.87 10.15
N CYS A 15 11.56 13.57 11.15
CA CYS A 15 10.42 14.49 11.03
C CYS A 15 10.77 15.67 10.12
N ARG A 16 9.84 16.11 9.27
CA ARG A 16 10.06 17.23 8.34
C ARG A 16 9.42 18.53 8.86
N ASN A 17 10.12 19.65 8.67
CA ASN A 17 9.59 21.00 8.92
C ASN A 17 9.04 21.57 7.60
N SER A 18 7.74 21.86 7.49
CA SER A 18 7.11 22.27 6.22
C SER A 18 7.01 23.79 6.05
N GLY A 19 7.64 24.34 5.01
CA GLY A 19 7.43 25.71 4.51
C GLY A 19 6.40 25.75 3.37
N SER A 20 5.61 26.82 3.31
CA SER A 20 4.41 26.96 2.48
C SER A 20 4.70 27.37 1.02
N ASN A 21 4.52 26.42 0.10
CA ASN A 21 4.18 26.67 -1.31
C ASN A 21 3.18 25.59 -1.75
N ALA A 22 2.11 25.98 -2.46
CA ALA A 22 1.06 25.05 -2.88
C ALA A 22 1.65 23.94 -3.76
N ARG A 23 1.53 22.68 -3.31
CA ARG A 23 2.17 21.53 -3.95
C ARG A 23 1.29 21.03 -5.09
N LYS A 24 1.86 20.48 -6.16
CA LYS A 24 1.08 19.86 -7.24
C LYS A 24 0.62 18.46 -6.84
N LEU A 25 -0.64 18.09 -7.09
CA LEU A 25 -1.12 16.70 -6.92
C LEU A 25 -0.28 15.76 -7.81
N PRO A 26 -0.10 14.49 -7.42
CA PRO A 26 0.39 13.48 -8.34
C PRO A 26 -0.55 13.38 -9.55
N ASP A 27 0.01 13.17 -10.74
CA ASP A 27 -0.80 13.05 -11.96
C ASP A 27 -1.82 11.90 -11.82
N ARG A 28 -3.05 12.11 -12.31
CA ARG A 28 -4.20 11.20 -12.19
C ARG A 28 -4.59 10.81 -10.77
N TRP A 29 -4.15 11.51 -9.73
CA TRP A 29 -4.46 11.10 -8.35
C TRP A 29 -5.95 11.20 -8.02
N LEU A 30 -6.67 12.14 -8.66
CA LEU A 30 -8.12 12.29 -8.51
C LEU A 30 -8.92 11.19 -9.25
N ASP A 31 -8.34 10.59 -10.28
CA ASP A 31 -8.98 9.55 -11.11
C ASP A 31 -9.21 8.22 -10.36
N TYR A 32 -8.64 8.08 -9.15
CA TYR A 32 -8.75 6.87 -8.33
C TYR A 32 -9.42 7.13 -7.00
N ASP A 33 -10.31 6.22 -6.61
CA ASP A 33 -10.94 6.24 -5.30
C ASP A 33 -9.90 6.15 -4.19
N PRO A 34 -10.12 6.83 -3.05
CA PRO A 34 -9.18 6.86 -1.93
C PRO A 34 -8.73 5.49 -1.42
N VAL A 35 -9.68 4.59 -1.17
CA VAL A 35 -9.48 3.33 -0.45
C VAL A 35 -10.32 2.23 -1.09
N GLY A 36 -9.76 1.02 -1.18
CA GLY A 36 -10.51 -0.19 -1.54
C GLY A 36 -11.15 -0.86 -0.34
N LYS A 37 -11.89 -1.94 -0.58
CA LYS A 37 -12.36 -2.84 0.48
C LYS A 37 -11.18 -3.66 1.03
N PRO A 38 -11.22 -4.08 2.31
CA PRO A 38 -10.29 -5.10 2.79
C PRO A 38 -10.37 -6.36 1.91
N VAL A 39 -9.21 -6.90 1.55
CA VAL A 39 -9.12 -8.10 0.71
C VAL A 39 -9.63 -9.29 1.52
N LYS A 40 -10.78 -9.82 1.12
CA LYS A 40 -11.50 -10.90 1.83
C LYS A 40 -10.59 -12.08 2.17
N GLY A 41 -10.66 -12.56 3.41
CA GLY A 41 -9.84 -13.67 3.90
C GLY A 41 -8.41 -13.28 4.30
N THR A 42 -8.08 -11.99 4.24
CA THR A 42 -6.75 -11.46 4.58
C THR A 42 -6.90 -10.22 5.47
N ARG A 43 -5.78 -9.63 5.92
CA ARG A 43 -5.77 -8.35 6.64
C ARG A 43 -5.39 -7.15 5.77
N PHE A 44 -5.23 -7.33 4.45
CA PHE A 44 -4.80 -6.25 3.57
C PHE A 44 -5.93 -5.28 3.24
N VAL A 45 -5.62 -3.99 3.20
CA VAL A 45 -6.47 -2.94 2.62
C VAL A 45 -5.64 -2.06 1.67
N PRO A 46 -5.93 -2.06 0.36
CA PRO A 46 -5.21 -1.23 -0.60
C PRO A 46 -5.83 0.17 -0.70
N PHE A 47 -4.99 1.20 -0.82
CA PHE A 47 -5.42 2.59 -0.96
C PHE A 47 -4.43 3.41 -1.81
N LYS A 48 -4.84 4.57 -2.33
CA LYS A 48 -3.92 5.52 -2.98
C LYS A 48 -3.09 6.25 -1.93
N THR A 49 -2.03 6.97 -2.30
CA THR A 49 -1.25 7.71 -1.29
C THR A 49 -2.14 8.81 -0.68
N PRO A 50 -2.24 8.94 0.65
CA PRO A 50 -2.75 10.16 1.25
C PRO A 50 -1.78 11.31 0.95
N LEU A 51 -2.26 12.54 1.05
CA LEU A 51 -1.44 13.74 0.87
C LEU A 51 -1.61 14.66 2.09
N SER A 52 -0.55 15.36 2.47
CA SER A 52 -0.60 16.42 3.48
C SER A 52 -1.53 17.55 3.06
N THR A 53 -2.07 18.27 4.04
CA THR A 53 -3.09 19.30 3.84
C THR A 53 -2.64 20.43 2.90
N ASP A 54 -1.34 20.69 2.80
CA ASP A 54 -0.75 21.68 1.88
C ASP A 54 -0.97 21.33 0.39
N PHE A 55 -1.18 20.05 0.05
CA PHE A 55 -1.61 19.63 -1.28
C PHE A 55 -3.05 20.02 -1.62
N PHE A 56 -3.88 20.42 -0.66
CA PHE A 56 -5.28 20.75 -0.92
C PHE A 56 -5.56 22.26 -0.88
N THR A 57 -4.56 23.06 -0.52
CA THR A 57 -4.67 24.52 -0.48
C THR A 57 -4.77 25.14 -1.88
N ASN A 58 -5.58 26.19 -2.02
CA ASN A 58 -5.69 27.03 -3.22
C ASN A 58 -6.01 26.27 -4.53
N ARG A 59 -6.83 25.22 -4.47
CA ARG A 59 -7.13 24.33 -5.60
C ARG A 59 -8.17 24.83 -6.60
N GLY A 60 -8.75 26.01 -6.39
CA GLY A 60 -9.77 26.58 -7.26
C GLY A 60 -11.15 25.95 -7.03
N LYS A 61 -12.07 26.17 -7.97
CA LYS A 61 -13.48 25.79 -7.83
C LYS A 61 -13.78 24.32 -8.14
N ASP A 62 -12.87 23.63 -8.83
CA ASP A 62 -13.04 22.25 -9.28
C ASP A 62 -12.47 21.22 -8.28
N PHE A 63 -12.26 21.62 -7.02
CA PHE A 63 -11.73 20.76 -5.96
C PHE A 63 -12.63 20.86 -4.73
N ASP A 64 -13.33 19.77 -4.45
CA ASP A 64 -14.33 19.70 -3.39
C ASP A 64 -13.72 19.16 -2.10
N ALA A 65 -14.41 19.41 -0.98
CA ALA A 65 -14.00 18.86 0.32
C ALA A 65 -13.97 17.32 0.31
N SER A 66 -14.77 16.67 -0.55
CA SER A 66 -14.76 15.22 -0.77
C SER A 66 -13.51 14.70 -1.49
N ASP A 67 -12.76 15.56 -2.18
CA ASP A 67 -11.50 15.19 -2.85
C ASP A 67 -10.33 15.10 -1.88
N VAL A 68 -10.49 15.62 -0.66
CA VAL A 68 -9.48 15.58 0.39
C VAL A 68 -9.28 14.16 0.88
N PHE A 69 -8.07 13.65 0.72
CA PHE A 69 -7.66 12.37 1.28
C PHE A 69 -6.28 12.49 1.94
N ASP A 70 -6.31 12.79 3.23
CA ASP A 70 -5.14 12.78 4.12
C ASP A 70 -5.15 11.51 5.00
N VAL A 71 -4.16 11.40 5.90
CA VAL A 71 -4.06 10.27 6.84
C VAL A 71 -5.28 10.18 7.75
N LYS A 72 -5.85 11.31 8.19
CA LYS A 72 -7.02 11.34 9.07
C LYS A 72 -8.26 10.84 8.33
N THR A 73 -8.44 11.19 7.05
CA THR A 73 -9.53 10.69 6.22
C THR A 73 -9.50 9.17 6.13
N LEU A 74 -8.33 8.55 5.88
CA LEU A 74 -8.21 7.08 5.84
C LEU A 74 -8.58 6.44 7.18
N LEU A 75 -8.06 6.98 8.29
CA LEU A 75 -8.37 6.45 9.63
C LEU A 75 -9.85 6.61 9.98
N GLY A 76 -10.47 7.72 9.55
CA GLY A 76 -11.91 7.93 9.66
C GLY A 76 -12.71 6.88 8.89
N TYR A 77 -12.32 6.56 7.65
CA TYR A 77 -12.94 5.48 6.87
C TYR A 77 -12.83 4.12 7.56
N ALA A 78 -11.65 3.78 8.08
CA ALA A 78 -11.46 2.53 8.82
C ALA A 78 -12.36 2.47 10.07
N SER A 79 -12.34 3.52 10.89
CA SER A 79 -13.11 3.60 12.13
C SER A 79 -14.63 3.54 11.89
N ALA A 80 -15.13 4.24 10.87
CA ALA A 80 -16.55 4.21 10.49
C ALA A 80 -17.04 2.82 10.09
N HIS A 81 -16.13 1.92 9.68
CA HIS A 81 -16.43 0.52 9.34
C HIS A 81 -16.06 -0.46 10.46
N GLY A 82 -15.81 0.03 11.68
CA GLY A 82 -15.40 -0.80 12.82
C GLY A 82 -14.06 -1.50 12.60
N LYS A 83 -13.14 -0.86 11.87
CA LYS A 83 -11.80 -1.37 11.56
C LYS A 83 -10.72 -0.44 12.10
N GLU A 84 -9.59 -1.04 12.43
CA GLU A 84 -8.37 -0.34 12.83
C GLU A 84 -7.24 -0.72 11.86
N ILE A 85 -6.38 0.23 11.52
CA ILE A 85 -5.14 -0.04 10.77
C ILE A 85 -4.00 -0.09 11.79
N GLY A 86 -3.22 -1.16 11.78
CA GLY A 86 -2.07 -1.31 12.69
C GLY A 86 -0.71 -1.29 12.01
N LEU A 87 -0.67 -1.47 10.69
CA LEU A 87 0.53 -1.34 9.87
C LEU A 87 0.21 -0.62 8.56
N VAL A 88 1.09 0.29 8.14
CA VAL A 88 1.09 0.91 6.80
C VAL A 88 2.41 0.60 6.09
N ILE A 89 2.30 0.08 4.86
CA ILE A 89 3.42 -0.15 3.96
C ILE A 89 3.34 0.84 2.79
N ASP A 90 4.27 1.79 2.75
CA ASP A 90 4.40 2.81 1.71
C ASP A 90 5.38 2.35 0.61
N LEU A 91 4.84 2.10 -0.58
CA LEU A 91 5.59 1.64 -1.76
C LEU A 91 6.06 2.79 -2.66
N THR A 92 5.87 4.05 -2.27
CA THR A 92 6.27 5.20 -3.07
C THR A 92 7.79 5.41 -2.98
N ALA A 93 8.40 5.88 -4.07
CA ALA A 93 9.82 6.24 -4.10
C ALA A 93 10.10 7.68 -3.62
N THR A 94 9.16 8.30 -2.90
CA THR A 94 9.25 9.69 -2.46
C THR A 94 8.74 9.85 -1.03
N GLU A 95 9.22 10.84 -0.31
CA GLU A 95 8.78 11.21 1.05
C GLU A 95 7.98 12.52 1.02
N LYS A 96 7.58 12.96 -0.18
CA LYS A 96 7.02 14.29 -0.39
C LYS A 96 5.53 14.37 -0.04
N TYR A 97 4.84 13.23 0.05
CA TYR A 97 3.38 13.20 0.10
C TYR A 97 2.79 13.48 1.47
N TYR A 98 3.37 12.90 2.52
CA TYR A 98 2.93 13.11 3.89
C TYR A 98 4.07 12.82 4.87
N ASP A 99 3.88 13.20 6.14
CA ASP A 99 4.82 12.90 7.21
C ASP A 99 4.51 11.52 7.81
N PRO A 100 5.45 10.55 7.79
CA PRO A 100 5.27 9.25 8.46
C PRO A 100 4.86 9.35 9.93
N CYS A 101 5.21 10.43 10.63
CA CYS A 101 4.81 10.67 12.01
C CYS A 101 3.29 10.78 12.20
N GLU A 102 2.53 11.06 11.14
CA GLU A 102 1.06 11.02 11.21
C GLU A 102 0.54 9.61 11.58
N TRP A 103 1.25 8.55 11.19
CA TRP A 103 0.96 7.17 11.56
C TRP A 103 1.55 6.79 12.91
N THR A 104 2.86 7.00 13.09
CA THR A 104 3.58 6.47 14.27
C THR A 104 3.16 7.13 15.57
N ASN A 105 2.80 8.43 15.56
CA ASN A 105 2.26 9.11 16.73
C ASN A 105 0.90 8.57 17.18
N ARG A 106 0.23 7.75 16.35
CA ARG A 106 -1.03 7.05 16.65
C ARG A 106 -0.80 5.57 16.99
N GLY A 107 0.45 5.15 17.17
CA GLY A 107 0.80 3.76 17.44
C GLY A 107 0.62 2.82 16.24
N ILE A 108 0.52 3.36 15.02
CA ILE A 108 0.44 2.57 13.78
C ILE A 108 1.86 2.35 13.26
N GLU A 109 2.23 1.09 13.05
CA GLU A 109 3.52 0.75 12.47
C GLU A 109 3.61 1.29 11.03
N TYR A 110 4.78 1.80 10.65
CA TYR A 110 4.99 2.38 9.33
C TYR A 110 6.29 1.86 8.73
N VAL A 111 6.19 1.30 7.52
CA VAL A 111 7.35 0.78 6.78
C VAL A 111 7.34 1.36 5.37
N LYS A 112 8.48 1.89 4.94
CA LYS A 112 8.66 2.41 3.58
C LYS A 112 9.52 1.46 2.76
N ILE A 113 8.92 0.84 1.75
CA ILE A 113 9.61 -0.05 0.81
C ILE A 113 9.71 0.67 -0.52
N ARG A 114 10.88 1.27 -0.79
CA ARG A 114 11.07 2.13 -1.97
C ARG A 114 11.10 1.30 -3.25
N CYS A 115 9.96 1.19 -3.92
CA CYS A 115 9.87 0.63 -5.26
C CYS A 115 10.13 1.72 -6.32
N SER A 116 11.39 1.87 -6.74
CA SER A 116 11.80 2.79 -7.80
C SER A 116 11.53 2.22 -9.20
N GLY A 117 11.14 3.07 -10.15
CA GLY A 117 10.92 2.68 -11.55
C GLY A 117 9.67 1.82 -11.80
N HIS A 118 9.59 1.25 -13.01
CA HIS A 118 8.48 0.39 -13.44
C HIS A 118 8.69 -1.10 -13.05
N SER A 119 9.78 -1.44 -12.39
CA SER A 119 10.29 -2.81 -12.28
C SER A 119 10.18 -3.41 -10.88
N ALA A 120 9.13 -3.09 -10.11
CA ALA A 120 8.93 -3.72 -8.79
C ALA A 120 8.97 -5.26 -8.85
N HIS A 121 8.55 -5.85 -9.98
CA HIS A 121 8.62 -7.29 -10.23
C HIS A 121 10.04 -7.85 -10.39
N THR A 122 11.04 -7.00 -10.60
CA THR A 122 12.46 -7.40 -10.67
C THR A 122 13.22 -7.07 -9.39
N GLN A 123 12.59 -6.45 -8.39
CA GLN A 123 13.22 -6.01 -7.15
C GLN A 123 13.05 -7.08 -6.07
N THR A 124 13.82 -8.17 -6.19
CA THR A 124 13.75 -9.33 -5.29
C THR A 124 13.86 -8.94 -3.81
N ASP A 125 14.75 -8.01 -3.47
CA ASP A 125 14.95 -7.57 -2.08
C ASP A 125 13.73 -6.82 -1.53
N GLY A 126 13.09 -6.00 -2.37
CA GLY A 126 11.86 -5.28 -1.98
C GLY A 126 10.68 -6.22 -1.78
N VAL A 127 10.55 -7.23 -2.64
CA VAL A 127 9.52 -8.29 -2.49
C VAL A 127 9.76 -9.09 -1.21
N ARG A 128 10.99 -9.54 -0.99
CA ARG A 128 11.36 -10.27 0.23
C ARG A 128 11.12 -9.45 1.49
N HIS A 129 11.52 -8.18 1.48
CA HIS A 129 11.30 -7.30 2.62
C HIS A 129 9.80 -7.07 2.90
N PHE A 130 8.97 -6.92 1.85
CA PHE A 130 7.51 -6.88 2.01
C PHE A 130 6.99 -8.15 2.70
N PHE A 131 7.48 -9.32 2.28
CA PHE A 131 7.06 -10.61 2.86
C PHE A 131 7.45 -10.71 4.33
N ASP A 132 8.70 -10.38 4.66
CA ASP A 132 9.21 -10.42 6.01
C ASP A 132 8.41 -9.48 6.94
N VAL A 133 8.12 -8.25 6.48
CA VAL A 133 7.34 -7.26 7.23
C VAL A 133 5.92 -7.73 7.49
N VAL A 134 5.22 -8.22 6.46
CA VAL A 134 3.84 -8.71 6.59
C VAL A 134 3.80 -9.91 7.52
N THR A 135 4.62 -10.93 7.28
CA THR A 135 4.64 -12.16 8.07
C THR A 135 4.98 -11.87 9.54
N ALA A 136 5.98 -11.02 9.80
CA ALA A 136 6.34 -10.63 11.17
C ALA A 136 5.21 -9.86 11.87
N TYR A 137 4.51 -8.98 11.16
CA TYR A 137 3.37 -8.24 11.71
C TYR A 137 2.20 -9.19 12.04
N LEU A 138 1.83 -10.08 11.10
CA LEU A 138 0.76 -11.06 11.30
C LEU A 138 1.05 -11.97 12.50
N ASN A 139 2.28 -12.46 12.63
CA ASN A 139 2.68 -13.30 13.76
C ASN A 139 2.61 -12.57 15.11
N ARG A 140 3.14 -11.34 15.18
CA ARG A 140 3.10 -10.53 16.43
C ARG A 140 1.70 -10.08 16.80
N ASN A 141 0.80 -9.97 15.82
CA ASN A 141 -0.57 -9.46 15.99
C ASN A 141 -1.62 -10.55 15.76
N ALA A 142 -1.29 -11.82 16.01
CA ALA A 142 -2.21 -12.95 15.83
C ALA A 142 -3.46 -12.87 16.73
N ASN A 143 -3.39 -12.10 17.81
CA ASN A 143 -4.47 -11.91 18.79
C ASN A 143 -5.45 -10.76 18.45
N ASN A 144 -5.28 -10.08 17.32
CA ASN A 144 -6.16 -8.99 16.88
C ASN A 144 -6.39 -9.03 15.36
N ASP A 145 -7.34 -8.23 14.87
CA ASP A 145 -7.74 -8.19 13.45
C ASP A 145 -7.33 -6.89 12.72
N LYS A 146 -6.44 -6.08 13.32
CA LYS A 146 -5.99 -4.78 12.76
C LYS A 146 -5.46 -4.92 11.33
N LEU A 147 -5.91 -4.09 10.42
CA LEU A 147 -5.57 -4.16 9.00
C LEU A 147 -4.12 -3.76 8.72
N ILE A 148 -3.59 -4.30 7.62
CA ILE A 148 -2.35 -3.91 6.97
C ILE A 148 -2.72 -3.04 5.77
N GLY A 149 -2.50 -1.74 5.91
CA GLY A 149 -2.63 -0.80 4.82
C GLY A 149 -1.46 -0.89 3.86
N VAL A 150 -1.72 -0.99 2.56
CA VAL A 150 -0.66 -0.94 1.53
C VAL A 150 -1.01 0.07 0.46
N HIS A 151 -0.09 0.98 0.15
CA HIS A 151 -0.30 1.96 -0.91
C HIS A 151 0.94 2.16 -1.76
N CYS A 152 0.71 2.57 -3.01
CA CYS A 152 1.70 3.24 -3.85
C CYS A 152 1.17 4.65 -4.15
N THR A 153 1.47 5.25 -5.29
CA THR A 153 0.88 6.57 -5.62
C THR A 153 -0.64 6.45 -5.80
N HIS A 154 -1.09 5.48 -6.61
CA HIS A 154 -2.51 5.29 -6.96
C HIS A 154 -3.16 4.09 -6.26
N GLY A 155 -2.36 3.25 -5.61
CA GLY A 155 -2.86 2.06 -4.91
C GLY A 155 -3.28 0.91 -5.80
N VAL A 156 -2.80 0.87 -7.06
CA VAL A 156 -3.22 -0.11 -8.06
C VAL A 156 -2.06 -1.05 -8.41
N ASN A 157 -1.15 -0.64 -9.28
CA ASN A 157 -0.14 -1.54 -9.86
C ASN A 157 0.84 -2.16 -8.84
N ARG A 158 1.69 -1.35 -8.20
CA ARG A 158 2.70 -1.87 -7.23
C ARG A 158 2.04 -2.48 -6.00
N THR A 159 0.95 -1.88 -5.54
CA THR A 159 0.14 -2.37 -4.42
C THR A 159 -0.44 -3.75 -4.71
N GLY A 160 -1.13 -3.89 -5.85
CA GLY A 160 -1.72 -5.14 -6.29
C GLY A 160 -0.69 -6.21 -6.54
N TYR A 161 0.44 -5.86 -7.19
CA TYR A 161 1.52 -6.79 -7.40
C TYR A 161 2.06 -7.39 -6.10
N LEU A 162 2.44 -6.58 -5.12
CA LEU A 162 3.03 -7.10 -3.88
C LEU A 162 2.03 -7.85 -3.00
N ILE A 163 0.77 -7.37 -2.92
CA ILE A 163 -0.29 -8.11 -2.22
C ILE A 163 -0.52 -9.46 -2.91
N CYS A 164 -0.75 -9.49 -4.22
CA CYS A 164 -1.03 -10.73 -4.93
C CYS A 164 0.16 -11.69 -4.84
N ARG A 165 1.40 -11.19 -4.98
CA ARG A 165 2.61 -12.03 -4.89
C ARG A 165 2.72 -12.68 -3.51
N TYR A 166 2.45 -11.93 -2.44
CA TYR A 166 2.42 -12.48 -1.08
C TYR A 166 1.35 -13.58 -0.94
N LEU A 167 0.13 -13.31 -1.41
CA LEU A 167 -0.96 -14.30 -1.34
C LEU A 167 -0.64 -15.59 -2.11
N ILE A 168 0.06 -15.48 -3.24
CA ILE A 168 0.45 -16.65 -4.04
C ILE A 168 1.57 -17.43 -3.37
N GLU A 169 2.67 -16.77 -3.02
CA GLU A 169 3.90 -17.45 -2.58
C GLU A 169 3.89 -17.84 -1.11
N VAL A 170 3.16 -17.12 -0.27
CA VAL A 170 3.13 -17.34 1.19
C VAL A 170 1.82 -17.99 1.62
N GLU A 171 0.69 -17.48 1.14
CA GLU A 171 -0.64 -18.00 1.52
C GLU A 171 -1.15 -19.12 0.58
N GLY A 172 -0.40 -19.45 -0.48
CA GLY A 172 -0.73 -20.55 -1.40
C GLY A 172 -1.93 -20.32 -2.30
N TRP A 173 -2.35 -19.07 -2.53
CA TRP A 173 -3.46 -18.75 -3.41
C TRP A 173 -3.10 -19.02 -4.88
N ALA A 174 -4.08 -19.44 -5.68
CA ALA A 174 -3.93 -19.43 -7.13
C ALA A 174 -3.79 -17.99 -7.64
N ALA A 175 -2.90 -17.76 -8.61
CA ALA A 175 -2.61 -16.41 -9.14
C ALA A 175 -3.86 -15.70 -9.64
N SER A 176 -4.71 -16.40 -10.41
CA SER A 176 -5.96 -15.87 -10.93
C SER A 176 -6.93 -15.46 -9.81
N ALA A 177 -6.99 -16.21 -8.71
CA ALA A 177 -7.83 -15.89 -7.56
C ALA A 177 -7.30 -14.67 -6.80
N ALA A 178 -6.00 -14.58 -6.57
CA ALA A 178 -5.36 -13.44 -5.90
C ALA A 178 -5.57 -12.14 -6.70
N ILE A 179 -5.32 -12.17 -8.01
CA ILE A 179 -5.52 -11.02 -8.91
C ILE A 179 -6.99 -10.60 -8.92
N LYS A 180 -7.93 -11.51 -9.20
CA LYS A 180 -9.37 -11.20 -9.25
C LYS A 180 -9.86 -10.62 -7.92
N GLN A 181 -9.43 -11.19 -6.80
CA GLN A 181 -9.84 -10.72 -5.49
C GLN A 181 -9.28 -9.32 -5.18
N PHE A 182 -8.02 -9.05 -5.54
CA PHE A 182 -7.43 -7.73 -5.40
C PHE A 182 -8.18 -6.70 -6.26
N GLU A 183 -8.37 -6.96 -7.55
CA GLU A 183 -9.02 -6.03 -8.48
C GLU A 183 -10.46 -5.72 -8.05
N TYR A 184 -11.21 -6.75 -7.62
CA TYR A 184 -12.56 -6.60 -7.09
C TYR A 184 -12.59 -5.72 -5.82
N CYS A 185 -11.67 -5.96 -4.88
CA CYS A 185 -11.64 -5.20 -3.62
C CYS A 185 -11.13 -3.78 -3.83
N ARG A 186 -10.14 -3.58 -4.71
CA ARG A 186 -9.58 -2.26 -5.00
C ARG A 186 -10.49 -1.42 -5.89
N GLY A 187 -11.29 -2.06 -6.75
CA GLY A 187 -12.14 -1.43 -7.75
C GLY A 187 -11.44 -1.11 -9.07
N TYR A 188 -10.16 -1.48 -9.20
CA TYR A 188 -9.33 -1.16 -10.36
C TYR A 188 -8.47 -2.36 -10.76
N ARG A 189 -8.28 -2.52 -12.07
CA ARG A 189 -7.43 -3.58 -12.63
C ARG A 189 -5.96 -3.24 -12.48
N ILE A 190 -5.12 -4.26 -12.34
CA ILE A 190 -3.67 -4.09 -12.48
C ILE A 190 -3.39 -3.81 -13.96
N GLU A 191 -2.93 -2.61 -14.26
CA GLU A 191 -2.72 -2.10 -15.62
C GLU A 191 -1.40 -2.57 -16.24
N ARG A 192 -0.41 -2.94 -15.40
CA ARG A 192 0.92 -3.33 -15.87
C ARG A 192 0.98 -4.81 -16.23
N GLU A 193 1.06 -5.10 -17.52
CA GLU A 193 1.13 -6.45 -18.05
C GLU A 193 2.33 -7.23 -17.52
N GLU A 194 3.47 -6.58 -17.28
CA GLU A 194 4.66 -7.25 -16.75
C GLU A 194 4.45 -7.77 -15.32
N TYR A 195 3.61 -7.07 -14.54
CA TYR A 195 3.24 -7.52 -13.20
C TYR A 195 2.32 -8.73 -13.28
N LEU A 196 1.31 -8.69 -14.16
CA LEU A 196 0.42 -9.82 -14.39
C LEU A 196 1.18 -11.06 -14.88
N ALA A 197 2.07 -10.88 -15.87
CA ALA A 197 2.90 -11.96 -16.39
C ALA A 197 3.80 -12.58 -15.30
N SER A 198 4.42 -11.74 -14.47
CA SER A 198 5.24 -12.18 -13.33
C SER A 198 4.43 -12.97 -12.30
N LEU A 199 3.21 -12.52 -11.98
CA LEU A 199 2.32 -13.22 -11.03
C LEU A 199 1.85 -14.58 -11.56
N CYS A 200 1.55 -14.67 -12.85
CA CYS A 200 1.09 -15.91 -13.50
C CYS A 200 2.24 -16.85 -13.92
N GLY A 201 3.48 -16.61 -13.48
CA GLY A 201 4.62 -17.50 -13.77
C GLY A 201 5.10 -17.49 -15.23
N GLY A 202 4.83 -16.41 -15.98
CA GLY A 202 5.32 -16.24 -17.36
C GLY A 202 4.71 -17.16 -18.43
N CYS A 203 3.82 -18.10 -18.08
CA CYS A 203 3.29 -19.10 -19.01
C CYS A 203 1.75 -19.12 -19.16
N GLU A 204 0.97 -18.50 -18.27
CA GLU A 204 -0.50 -18.44 -18.39
C GLU A 204 -0.99 -17.13 -19.04
N GLN A 205 -0.49 -16.79 -20.22
CA GLN A 205 -0.93 -15.60 -20.97
C GLN A 205 -2.03 -15.85 -22.00
N ARG A 206 -2.71 -17.00 -21.95
CA ARG A 206 -3.94 -17.22 -22.72
C ARG A 206 -4.92 -17.98 -21.86
N LEU A 207 -5.88 -17.27 -21.27
CA LEU A 207 -7.23 -17.77 -20.93
C LEU A 207 -8.13 -16.74 -20.20
N LEU A 208 -7.68 -15.49 -19.97
CA LEU A 208 -8.53 -14.45 -19.37
C LEU A 208 -9.21 -13.50 -20.37
N ILE A 209 -9.30 -13.88 -21.65
CA ILE A 209 -10.17 -13.23 -22.63
C ILE A 209 -10.99 -14.31 -23.35
N ALA A 210 -11.95 -14.87 -22.64
CA ALA A 210 -13.10 -15.57 -23.21
C ALA A 210 -14.14 -15.73 -22.09
N ASP A 211 -15.03 -14.73 -22.03
CA ASP A 211 -16.49 -14.80 -21.75
C ASP A 211 -16.97 -13.49 -21.10
#